data_AF-A0A1D9BA68-F1
#
_entry.id   AF-A0A1D9BA68-F1
#
_cell.length_a   1.000
_cell.length_b   1.000
_cell.length_c   1.000
_cell.angle_alpha   90.00
_cell.angle_beta   90.00
_cell.angle_gamma   90.00
#
_symmetry.space_group_name_H-M   'P 1'
#
loop_
_entity.id
_entity.type
_entity.pdbx_description
1 polymer ?
#
loop_
_entity_poly.entity_id
_entity_poly.type
_entity_poly.pdbx_seq_one_letter_code
_entity_poly.pdbx_strand_id
1 'polypeptide(L)'
;MSNIPRPRRALGVMRRMRLGYPILEAGPLAITTYLDGYGAEAALWLGYFRRNGWIAAQDWPNGVRAWFLSDHGLDMLARGEKWWSSLTLTQRLGYWLA
;
A
#
# COMPACT_ATOMS: atom_id res chain seq x y z
N MET A 1 -3.16 -7.02 -12.77
CA MET A 1 -2.97 -7.17 -11.31
C MET A 1 -2.01 -8.27 -10.92
N SER A 2 -1.88 -9.34 -11.73
CA SER A 2 -0.94 -10.46 -11.49
C SER A 2 0.53 -10.06 -11.33
N ASN A 3 0.94 -8.88 -11.80
CA ASN A 3 2.34 -8.42 -11.79
C ASN A 3 2.71 -7.63 -10.52
N ILE A 4 1.74 -7.34 -9.63
CA ILE A 4 2.04 -6.77 -8.32
C ILE A 4 2.44 -7.93 -7.41
N PRO A 5 3.65 -7.92 -6.79
CA PRO A 5 4.01 -8.95 -5.83
C PRO A 5 2.98 -8.97 -4.69
N ARG A 6 2.60 -10.15 -4.19
CA ARG A 6 1.60 -10.31 -3.10
C ARG A 6 0.45 -9.30 -3.18
N PRO A 7 -0.36 -9.33 -4.25
CA PRO A 7 -1.27 -8.24 -4.59
C PRO A 7 -2.31 -7.96 -3.49
N ARG A 8 -2.73 -8.99 -2.76
CA ARG A 8 -3.63 -8.84 -1.61
C ARG A 8 -3.01 -8.01 -0.47
N ARG A 9 -1.72 -8.20 -0.17
CA ARG A 9 -1.00 -7.44 0.87
C ARG A 9 -0.85 -5.98 0.47
N ALA A 10 -0.45 -5.72 -0.78
CA ALA A 10 -0.38 -4.37 -1.33
C ALA A 10 -1.74 -3.64 -1.24
N LEU A 11 -2.83 -4.28 -1.66
CA LEU A 11 -4.18 -3.71 -1.52
C LEU A 11 -4.57 -3.47 -0.06
N GLY A 12 -4.17 -4.34 0.86
CA GLY A 12 -4.38 -4.16 2.30
C GLY A 12 -3.72 -2.87 2.84
N VAL A 13 -2.47 -2.62 2.46
CA VAL A 13 -1.77 -1.37 2.80
C VAL A 13 -2.49 -0.16 2.20
N MET A 14 -2.82 -0.22 0.91
CA MET A 14 -3.53 0.88 0.23
C MET A 14 -4.90 1.17 0.88
N ARG A 15 -5.66 0.15 1.30
CA ARG A 15 -6.95 0.34 2.01
C ARG A 15 -6.78 1.14 3.28
N ARG A 16 -5.75 0.83 4.07
CA ARG A 16 -5.48 1.56 5.31
C ARG A 16 -5.01 2.98 5.04
N MET A 17 -4.17 3.20 4.01
CA MET A 17 -3.81 4.55 3.57
C MET A 17 -5.05 5.36 3.16
N ARG A 18 -6.01 4.75 2.45
CA ARG A 18 -7.30 5.38 2.12
C ARG A 18 -8.13 5.76 3.35
N LEU A 19 -7.99 5.03 4.46
CA LEU A 19 -8.65 5.34 5.74
C LEU A 19 -7.95 6.46 6.52
N GLY A 20 -6.92 7.10 5.95
CA GLY A 20 -6.19 8.20 6.59
C GLY A 20 -4.98 7.76 7.41
N TYR A 21 -4.51 6.52 7.25
CA TYR A 21 -3.28 6.03 7.88
C TYR A 21 -2.11 6.10 6.90
N PRO A 22 -1.39 7.24 6.79
CA PRO A 22 -0.24 7.35 5.90
C PRO A 22 0.92 6.46 6.34
N ILE A 23 1.84 6.23 5.41
CA ILE A 23 3.16 5.69 5.76
C ILE A 23 4.03 6.89 6.16
N LEU A 24 4.61 6.87 7.36
CA LEU A 24 5.48 7.93 7.84
C LEU A 24 6.94 7.52 7.64
N GLU A 25 7.71 8.35 6.95
CA GLU A 25 9.14 8.19 6.75
C GLU A 25 9.84 9.22 7.64
N ALA A 26 10.43 8.74 8.75
CA ALA A 26 11.15 9.55 9.74
C ALA A 26 12.63 9.76 9.37
N GLY A 27 13.13 9.07 8.35
CA GLY A 27 14.49 9.20 7.82
C GLY A 27 14.78 8.14 6.75
N PRO A 28 15.99 8.12 6.14
CA PRO A 28 16.32 7.26 5.00
C PRO A 28 16.12 5.76 5.24
N LEU A 29 16.09 5.33 6.50
CA LEU A 29 15.96 3.94 6.93
C LEU A 29 14.95 3.75 8.08
N ALA A 30 14.19 4.79 8.42
CA ALA A 30 13.24 4.76 9.53
C ALA A 30 11.83 5.05 9.04
N ILE A 31 10.97 4.04 9.11
CA ILE A 31 9.57 4.13 8.72
C ILE A 31 8.71 3.80 9.94
N THR A 32 7.75 4.67 10.22
CA THR A 32 6.70 4.44 11.22
C THR A 32 5.39 4.28 10.49
N THR A 33 4.57 3.33 10.91
CA THR A 33 3.33 3.04 10.22
C THR A 33 2.26 2.54 11.17
N TYR A 34 1.04 3.05 11.02
CA TYR A 34 -0.17 2.64 11.77
C TYR A 34 -1.03 1.69 10.93
N LEU A 35 -0.36 0.77 10.24
CA LEU A 35 -0.98 -0.25 9.41
C LEU A 35 -1.01 -1.54 10.23
N ASP A 36 -2.09 -1.77 10.97
CA ASP A 36 -2.32 -2.95 11.83
C ASP A 36 -1.87 -4.26 11.13
N GLY A 37 -0.68 -4.76 11.47
CA GLY A 37 -0.13 -6.02 10.92
C GLY A 37 0.71 -5.92 9.64
N TYR A 38 0.98 -4.72 9.09
CA TYR A 38 1.78 -4.53 7.87
C TYR A 38 3.17 -3.90 8.11
N GLY A 39 3.60 -3.72 9.37
CA GLY A 39 4.79 -2.96 9.79
C GLY A 39 6.00 -3.04 8.84
N ALA A 40 6.67 -4.20 8.77
CA ALA A 40 7.83 -4.38 7.89
C ALA A 40 7.48 -4.41 6.40
N GLU A 41 6.30 -4.90 6.03
CA GLU A 41 5.86 -4.96 4.63
C GLU A 41 5.60 -3.56 4.05
N ALA A 42 5.14 -2.62 4.88
CA ALA A 42 4.89 -1.23 4.47
C ALA A 42 6.15 -0.55 3.95
N ALA A 43 7.31 -0.86 4.53
CA ALA A 43 8.61 -0.37 4.04
C ALA A 43 8.93 -0.90 2.65
N LEU A 44 8.63 -2.18 2.37
CA LEU A 44 8.81 -2.78 1.05
C LEU A 44 7.87 -2.14 0.01
N TRP A 45 6.62 -1.89 0.42
CA TRP A 45 5.61 -1.27 -0.45
C TRP A 45 5.89 0.19 -0.73
N LEU A 46 6.46 0.94 0.22
CA LEU A 46 6.75 2.36 0.05
C LEU A 46 7.56 2.61 -1.23
N GLY A 47 8.67 1.88 -1.41
CA GLY A 47 9.50 2.00 -2.61
C GLY A 47 8.76 1.59 -3.89
N TYR A 48 7.96 0.53 -3.83
CA TYR A 48 7.18 0.05 -4.98
C TYR A 48 6.09 1.06 -5.39
N PHE A 49 5.31 1.57 -4.43
CA PHE A 49 4.25 2.54 -4.68
C PHE A 49 4.81 3.88 -5.18
N ARG A 50 5.93 4.33 -4.60
CA ARG A 50 6.62 5.55 -5.04
C ARG A 50 7.07 5.43 -6.49
N ARG A 51 7.72 4.32 -6.87
CA ARG A 51 8.17 4.08 -8.26
C ARG A 51 7.02 4.06 -9.27
N ASN A 52 5.83 3.62 -8.86
CA ASN A 52 4.65 3.57 -9.71
C ASN A 52 3.78 4.85 -9.63
N GLY A 53 4.18 5.86 -8.85
CA GLY A 53 3.43 7.11 -8.70
C GLY A 53 2.08 6.95 -7.99
N TRP A 54 1.91 5.90 -7.18
CA TRP A 54 0.65 5.63 -6.45
C TRP A 54 0.55 6.34 -5.11
N ILE A 55 1.64 6.98 -4.68
CA ILE A 55 1.69 7.74 -3.46
C ILE A 55 2.30 9.10 -3.70
N ALA A 56 1.88 10.08 -2.90
CA ALA A 56 2.39 11.43 -2.88
C ALA A 56 2.88 11.77 -1.48
N ALA A 57 3.97 12.53 -1.42
CA ALA A 57 4.52 13.03 -0.18
C ALA A 57 3.76 14.27 0.28
N GLN A 58 3.58 14.39 1.59
CA GLN A 58 3.14 15.60 2.27
C GLN A 58 4.04 15.84 3.48
N ASP A 59 4.35 17.10 3.73
CA ASP A 59 5.11 17.47 4.93
C ASP A 59 4.28 17.19 6.19
N TRP A 60 4.94 16.58 7.16
CA TRP A 60 4.37 16.23 8.46
C TRP A 60 5.19 16.90 9.57
N PRO A 61 4.63 17.14 10.76
CA PRO A 61 5.38 17.71 11.87
C PRO A 61 6.71 17.01 12.16
N ASN A 62 7.69 17.75 12.69
CA ASN A 62 9.01 17.27 13.11
C ASN A 62 9.91 16.74 11.98
N GLY A 63 9.73 17.23 10.75
CA GLY A 63 10.58 16.84 9.61
C GLY A 63 10.31 15.42 9.10
N VAL A 64 9.20 14.82 9.52
CA VAL A 64 8.73 13.53 9.02
C VAL A 64 8.04 13.74 7.69
N ARG A 65 8.22 12.80 6.75
CA ARG A 65 7.49 12.79 5.50
C ARG A 65 6.33 11.81 5.59
N ALA A 66 5.11 12.29 5.37
CA ALA A 66 3.93 11.43 5.29
C ALA A 66 3.64 11.09 3.84
N TRP A 67 3.35 9.82 3.57
CA TRP A 67 3.01 9.33 2.25
C TRP A 67 1.53 8.91 2.22
N PHE A 68 0.78 9.57 1.35
CA PHE A 68 -0.64 9.32 1.11
C PHE A 68 -0.85 8.70 -0.26
N LEU A 69 -2.01 8.10 -0.52
CA LEU A 69 -2.37 7.70 -1.87
C LEU A 69 -2.53 8.95 -2.74
N SER A 70 -1.92 8.92 -3.93
CA SER A 70 -2.24 9.88 -5.00
C SER A 70 -3.58 9.52 -5.65
N ASP A 71 -4.11 10.39 -6.51
CA ASP A 71 -5.27 10.07 -7.35
C ASP A 71 -5.05 8.78 -8.16
N HIS A 72 -3.84 8.63 -8.73
CA HIS A 72 -3.47 7.41 -9.43
C HIS A 72 -3.44 6.18 -8.51
N GLY A 73 -3.01 6.34 -7.25
CA GLY A 73 -3.07 5.30 -6.23
C GLY A 73 -4.50 4.92 -5.84
N LEU A 74 -5.40 5.89 -5.73
CA LEU A 74 -6.83 5.66 -5.45
C LEU A 74 -7.49 4.88 -6.60
N ASP A 75 -7.22 5.27 -7.85
CA ASP A 75 -7.68 4.56 -9.03
C ASP A 75 -7.14 3.12 -9.07
N MET A 76 -5.86 2.96 -8.76
CA MET A 76 -5.21 1.66 -8.69
C MET A 76 -5.86 0.78 -7.63
N LEU A 77 -6.10 1.30 -6.43
CA LEU A 77 -6.84 0.59 -5.38
C LEU A 77 -8.24 0.17 -5.87
N ALA A 78 -9.01 1.07 -6.48
CA ALA A 78 -10.34 0.74 -7.01
C ALA A 78 -10.31 -0.38 -8.05
N ARG A 79 -9.35 -0.36 -8.99
CA ARG A 79 -9.15 -1.46 -9.96
C ARG A 79 -8.74 -2.76 -9.27
N GLY A 80 -7.87 -2.67 -8.26
CA GLY A 80 -7.42 -3.81 -7.48
C GLY A 80 -8.54 -4.48 -6.68
N GLU A 81 -9.44 -3.70 -6.09
CA GLU A 81 -10.64 -4.21 -5.41
C GLU A 81 -11.56 -4.96 -6.37
N LYS A 82 -11.83 -4.37 -7.54
CA LYS A 82 -12.64 -5.02 -8.58
C LYS A 82 -12.01 -6.33 -9.02
N TRP A 83 -10.72 -6.34 -9.31
CA TRP A 83 -9.98 -7.56 -9.64
C TRP A 83 -10.04 -8.60 -8.52
N TRP A 84 -9.81 -8.23 -7.26
CA TRP A 84 -9.88 -9.17 -6.14
C TRP A 84 -11.28 -9.79 -6.01
N SER A 85 -12.32 -8.98 -6.21
CA SER A 85 -13.72 -9.42 -6.19
C SER A 85 -14.06 -10.38 -7.33
N SER A 86 -13.41 -10.26 -8.49
CA SER A 86 -13.65 -11.14 -9.64
C SER A 86 -12.97 -12.52 -9.54
N LEU A 87 -12.06 -12.71 -8.58
CA LEU A 87 -11.36 -14.00 -8.41
C LEU A 87 -12.27 -15.08 -7.81
N THR A 88 -12.11 -16.31 -8.29
CA THR A 88 -12.72 -17.51 -7.70
C THR A 88 -12.12 -17.82 -6.32
N LEU A 89 -12.80 -18.64 -5.51
CA LEU A 89 -12.30 -19.03 -4.19
C LEU A 89 -10.91 -19.70 -4.27
N THR A 90 -10.71 -20.61 -5.23
CA THR A 90 -9.43 -21.29 -5.44
C THR A 90 -8.30 -20.31 -5.78
N GLN A 91 -8.58 -19.33 -6.64
CA GLN A 91 -7.61 -18.27 -6.98
C GLN A 91 -7.27 -17.42 -5.76
N ARG A 92 -8.30 -17.03 -4.96
CA ARG A 92 -8.08 -16.27 -3.73
C ARG A 92 -7.22 -17.04 -2.74
N LEU A 93 -7.45 -18.33 -2.56
CA LEU A 93 -6.64 -19.21 -1.69
C LEU A 93 -5.18 -19.27 -2.16
N GLY A 94 -4.93 -19.34 -3.47
CA GLY A 94 -3.58 -19.29 -4.03
C GLY A 94 -2.83 -18.00 -3.65
N TYR A 95 -3.52 -16.87 -3.56
CA TYR A 95 -2.93 -15.59 -3.10
C TYR A 95 -2.86 -15.44 -1.57
N TRP A 96 -3.50 -16.32 -0.80
CA TRP A 96 -3.39 -16.35 0.66
C TRP A 96 -2.17 -17.13 1.14
N LEU A 97 -1.74 -18.14 0.37
CA LEU A 97 -0.64 -19.05 0.71
C LEU A 97 0.73 -18.62 0.16
N ALA A 98 0.79 -17.54 -0.64
CA ALA A 98 2.00 -17.01 -1.30
C ALA A 98 2.44 -15.64 -0.74
#